data_AF-A0A0F9AVS8-F1
#
_entry.id   AF-A0A0F9AVS8-F1
#
_cell.length_a   1.000
_cell.length_b   1.000
_cell.length_c   1.000
_cell.angle_alpha   90.00
_cell.angle_beta   90.00
_cell.angle_gamma   90.00
#
_symmetry.space_group_name_H-M   'P 1'
#
loop_
_entity.id
_entity.type
_entity.pdbx_description
1 polymer ?
#
loop_
_entity_poly.entity_id
_entity_poly.type
_entity_poly.pdbx_seq_one_letter_code
_entity_poly.pdbx_strand_id
1 'polypeptide(L)'
;LITINAVIGSDLDLPINTLVQLDNTNIGGETSFLWAILDQPAGTADLLSNATIQNPTFTPKKEGTYLIKLTVNTTLTDTVDAAVLLLKTRQRVPAAGEQTEASTSRGWAVDTNAQFRFINDGIADPGTIIVANADTGSLARGKIVRTTSQVTIKAGLPGEEKLPGVTLAPATIGGNMDELLMVIEGDVLSGASIAVGALGIARFIGRFGTFALGLGNVGDSVFVNDSADLSTTPGTNRRQVGSIMDKTGANRDIWFAGTQGGDNAPIDPAYVVFGSPGTLPNANRIDGLNATGAINNIPYTFRAADLTTVALVAKRFSSSGADPFQVHDEIGTVLARFDKDGDLFALGGTFTGDLLAVNGTFTSGLRVGFAGTPIADVLQVGDADFMLDGSVINTPTLNFDFTNSDHIE
;
A
#
# COMPACT_ATOMS: atom_id res chain seq x y z
N LEU A 1 20.19 -6.35 -52.95
CA LEU A 1 20.21 -6.34 -51.48
C LEU A 1 19.03 -7.13 -50.98
N ILE A 2 19.19 -7.85 -49.88
CA ILE A 2 18.06 -8.50 -49.18
C ILE A 2 17.17 -7.43 -48.54
N THR A 3 15.87 -7.67 -48.55
CA THR A 3 14.90 -6.96 -47.73
C THR A 3 14.13 -7.93 -46.85
N ILE A 4 13.79 -7.47 -45.64
CA ILE A 4 12.99 -8.20 -44.65
C ILE A 4 11.76 -7.35 -44.38
N ASN A 5 10.55 -7.85 -44.67
CA ASN A 5 9.30 -7.07 -44.54
C ASN A 5 9.38 -5.68 -45.21
N ALA A 6 10.01 -5.61 -46.39
CA ALA A 6 10.32 -4.38 -47.14
C ALA A 6 11.34 -3.42 -46.49
N VAL A 7 11.92 -3.75 -45.34
CA VAL A 7 13.09 -3.07 -44.77
C VAL A 7 14.34 -3.55 -45.51
N ILE A 8 15.13 -2.63 -46.07
CA ILE A 8 16.37 -2.97 -46.78
C ILE A 8 17.45 -3.30 -45.74
N GLY A 9 18.13 -4.43 -45.91
CA GLY A 9 19.17 -4.88 -44.99
C GLY A 9 18.60 -5.61 -43.77
N SER A 10 19.29 -5.47 -42.64
CA SER A 10 18.93 -6.11 -41.38
C SER A 10 17.68 -5.51 -40.74
N ASP A 11 16.84 -6.36 -40.14
CA ASP A 11 15.65 -5.99 -39.37
C ASP A 11 15.75 -6.62 -37.98
N LEU A 12 15.89 -5.78 -36.95
CA LEU A 12 16.31 -6.20 -35.61
C LEU A 12 15.18 -6.28 -34.58
N ASP A 13 13.94 -6.01 -34.97
CA ASP A 13 12.78 -6.06 -34.06
C ASP A 13 11.57 -6.74 -34.70
N LEU A 14 11.78 -7.99 -35.12
CA LEU A 14 10.73 -8.83 -35.68
C LEU A 14 9.83 -9.39 -34.57
N PRO A 15 8.50 -9.36 -34.77
CA PRO A 15 7.58 -10.02 -33.85
C PRO A 15 7.72 -11.56 -33.95
N ILE A 16 7.78 -12.22 -32.80
CA ILE A 16 7.84 -13.68 -32.73
C ILE A 16 6.58 -14.32 -33.34
N ASN A 17 6.74 -15.48 -33.97
CA ASN A 17 5.66 -16.27 -34.55
C ASN A 17 4.78 -15.50 -35.55
N THR A 18 5.38 -14.53 -36.22
CA THR A 18 4.74 -13.77 -37.29
C THR A 18 5.39 -14.14 -38.61
N LEU A 19 4.60 -14.18 -39.70
CA LEU A 19 5.13 -14.46 -41.02
C LEU A 19 6.06 -13.31 -41.45
N VAL A 20 7.31 -13.64 -41.74
CA VAL A 20 8.32 -12.72 -42.25
C VAL A 20 8.48 -12.97 -43.74
N GLN A 21 8.44 -11.90 -44.52
CA GLN A 21 8.71 -11.94 -45.95
C GLN A 21 10.16 -11.53 -46.21
N LEU A 22 10.87 -12.36 -46.95
CA LEU A 22 12.18 -12.05 -47.50
C LEU A 22 12.00 -11.67 -48.96
N ASP A 23 12.80 -10.73 -49.44
CA ASP A 23 12.85 -10.37 -50.86
C ASP A 23 14.25 -9.88 -51.23
N ASN A 24 14.49 -9.70 -52.53
CA ASN A 24 15.62 -8.91 -53.01
C ASN A 24 15.10 -7.59 -53.61
N THR A 25 15.95 -6.56 -53.61
CA THR A 25 15.64 -5.26 -54.23
C THR A 25 15.38 -5.30 -55.74
N ASN A 26 15.49 -6.48 -56.38
CA ASN A 26 15.17 -6.77 -57.78
C ASN A 26 15.70 -5.72 -58.76
N ILE A 27 17.03 -5.62 -58.83
CA ILE A 27 17.71 -4.59 -59.63
C ILE A 27 17.86 -4.97 -61.11
N GLY A 28 17.41 -6.17 -61.49
CA GLY A 28 17.41 -6.68 -62.85
C GLY A 28 18.57 -7.65 -63.12
N GLY A 29 18.28 -8.73 -63.85
CA GLY A 29 19.24 -9.76 -64.23
C GLY A 29 19.28 -10.97 -63.30
N GLU A 30 18.48 -10.99 -62.23
CA GLU A 30 18.32 -12.17 -61.36
C GLU A 30 17.54 -13.29 -62.08
N THR A 31 18.11 -14.49 -62.14
CA THR A 31 17.52 -15.66 -62.82
C THR A 31 17.39 -16.89 -61.92
N SER A 32 18.12 -16.90 -60.81
CA SER A 32 18.07 -17.96 -59.80
C SER A 32 18.29 -17.38 -58.42
N PHE A 33 17.62 -17.98 -57.43
CA PHE A 33 17.68 -17.60 -56.04
C PHE A 33 18.04 -18.85 -55.21
N LEU A 34 18.82 -18.65 -54.17
CA LEU A 34 19.09 -19.65 -53.15
C LEU A 34 19.18 -18.97 -51.79
N TRP A 35 18.13 -19.15 -51.00
CA TRP A 35 18.03 -18.66 -49.64
C TRP A 35 18.49 -19.71 -48.64
N ALA A 36 19.16 -19.26 -47.58
CA ALA A 36 19.56 -20.13 -46.48
C ALA A 36 19.48 -19.37 -45.15
N ILE A 37 19.04 -20.07 -44.10
CA ILE A 37 19.22 -19.63 -42.71
C ILE A 37 20.54 -20.24 -42.26
N LEU A 38 21.59 -19.41 -42.18
CA LEU A 38 22.95 -19.85 -41.83
C LEU A 38 23.09 -20.10 -40.33
N ASP A 39 22.44 -19.26 -39.53
CA ASP A 39 22.37 -19.40 -38.09
C ASP A 39 20.98 -19.01 -37.59
N GLN A 40 20.58 -19.63 -36.48
CA GLN A 40 19.30 -19.38 -35.83
C GLN A 40 19.38 -19.75 -34.35
N PRO A 41 18.48 -19.22 -33.51
CA PRO A 41 18.43 -19.61 -32.12
C PRO A 41 18.25 -21.12 -31.93
N ALA A 42 18.83 -21.66 -30.86
CA ALA A 42 18.83 -23.10 -30.57
C ALA A 42 17.42 -23.69 -30.50
N GLY A 43 17.25 -24.92 -31.01
CA GLY A 43 15.98 -25.63 -31.05
C GLY A 43 15.71 -26.23 -32.44
N THR A 44 14.45 -26.57 -32.71
CA THR A 44 14.02 -27.07 -34.03
C THR A 44 14.34 -26.05 -35.12
N ALA A 45 14.85 -26.52 -36.25
CA ALA A 45 15.17 -25.65 -37.38
C ALA A 45 13.90 -25.02 -37.98
N ASP A 46 13.91 -23.71 -38.15
CA ASP A 46 12.88 -23.00 -38.91
C ASP A 46 13.11 -23.20 -40.42
N LEU A 47 12.03 -23.23 -41.19
CA LEU A 47 12.04 -23.55 -42.61
C LEU A 47 11.55 -22.35 -43.44
N LEU A 48 12.20 -22.16 -44.58
CA LEU A 48 11.74 -21.27 -45.64
C LEU A 48 10.60 -21.95 -46.41
N SER A 49 9.61 -21.17 -46.85
CA SER A 49 8.50 -21.68 -47.66
C SER A 49 8.97 -22.28 -48.99
N ASN A 50 9.93 -21.63 -49.65
CA ASN A 50 10.68 -22.19 -50.77
C ASN A 50 12.02 -21.47 -50.94
N ALA A 51 13.15 -22.14 -50.73
CA ALA A 51 14.47 -21.51 -50.80
C ALA A 51 14.88 -21.03 -52.21
N THR A 52 14.16 -21.39 -53.28
CA THR A 52 14.57 -21.11 -54.67
C THR A 52 13.69 -20.09 -55.39
N ILE A 53 12.74 -19.46 -54.69
CA ILE A 53 11.93 -18.35 -55.23
C ILE A 53 12.51 -17.00 -54.81
N GLN A 54 12.10 -15.95 -55.50
CA GLN A 54 12.53 -14.59 -55.22
C GLN A 54 12.12 -14.12 -53.83
N ASN A 55 10.86 -14.34 -53.45
CA ASN A 55 10.26 -13.79 -52.23
C ASN A 55 9.75 -14.91 -51.30
N PRO A 56 10.65 -15.68 -50.66
CA PRO A 56 10.23 -16.69 -49.71
C PRO A 56 9.75 -16.06 -48.41
N THR A 57 9.14 -16.89 -47.59
CA THR A 57 8.67 -16.53 -46.27
C THR A 57 9.20 -17.53 -45.25
N PHE A 58 9.36 -17.08 -44.02
CA PHE A 58 9.58 -17.96 -42.87
C PHE A 58 8.87 -17.39 -41.64
N THR A 59 8.76 -18.18 -40.59
CA THR A 59 8.14 -17.75 -39.34
C THR A 59 9.13 -18.01 -38.21
N PRO A 60 9.80 -16.99 -37.65
CA PRO A 60 10.71 -17.18 -36.55
C PRO A 60 9.94 -17.56 -35.29
N LYS A 61 10.21 -18.75 -34.73
CA LYS A 61 9.51 -19.27 -33.55
C LYS A 61 10.29 -19.11 -32.26
N LYS A 62 11.49 -18.54 -32.32
CA LYS A 62 12.44 -18.45 -31.22
C LYS A 62 12.95 -17.02 -31.08
N GLU A 63 13.22 -16.61 -29.85
CA GLU A 63 13.87 -15.33 -29.56
C GLU A 63 15.36 -15.42 -29.89
N GLY A 64 15.92 -14.36 -30.47
CA GLY A 64 17.30 -14.25 -30.92
C GLY A 64 17.41 -13.89 -32.40
N THR A 65 18.64 -13.85 -32.89
CA THR A 65 18.94 -13.45 -34.27
C THR A 65 19.02 -14.65 -35.20
N TYR A 66 18.48 -14.46 -36.39
CA TYR A 66 18.58 -15.34 -37.54
C TYR A 66 19.52 -14.68 -38.56
N LEU A 67 20.57 -15.39 -38.98
CA LEU A 67 21.47 -14.94 -40.05
C LEU A 67 20.97 -15.49 -41.37
N ILE A 68 20.44 -14.61 -42.22
CA ILE A 68 19.86 -14.97 -43.51
C ILE A 68 20.87 -14.70 -44.61
N LYS A 69 21.04 -15.66 -45.53
CA LYS A 69 21.86 -15.51 -46.73
C LYS A 69 21.01 -15.68 -47.98
N LEU A 70 21.26 -14.82 -48.96
CA LEU A 70 20.78 -14.98 -50.33
C LEU A 70 21.97 -15.18 -51.26
N THR A 71 21.87 -16.16 -52.17
CA THR A 71 22.75 -16.29 -53.33
C THR A 71 21.93 -16.15 -54.61
N VAL A 72 22.27 -15.18 -55.44
CA VAL A 72 21.64 -14.92 -56.74
C VAL A 72 22.58 -15.34 -57.86
N ASN A 73 22.04 -15.94 -58.91
CA ASN A 73 22.81 -16.32 -60.11
C ASN A 73 24.07 -17.14 -59.79
N THR A 74 23.99 -17.97 -58.75
CA THR A 74 25.06 -18.86 -58.22
C THR A 74 26.31 -18.18 -57.63
N THR A 75 26.50 -16.87 -57.82
CA THR A 75 27.77 -16.18 -57.48
C THR A 75 27.58 -14.96 -56.59
N LEU A 76 26.46 -14.25 -56.68
CA LEU A 76 26.23 -13.02 -55.95
C LEU A 76 25.62 -13.35 -54.60
N THR A 77 26.37 -13.13 -53.52
CA THR A 77 25.90 -13.41 -52.17
C THR A 77 25.65 -12.15 -51.36
N ASP A 78 24.58 -12.15 -50.59
CA ASP A 78 24.26 -11.11 -49.61
C ASP A 78 23.83 -11.78 -48.29
N THR A 79 24.04 -11.11 -47.17
CA THR A 79 23.70 -11.61 -45.83
C THR A 79 23.09 -10.49 -45.00
N VAL A 80 22.03 -10.81 -44.26
CA VAL A 80 21.37 -9.86 -43.35
C VAL A 80 20.95 -10.56 -42.06
N ASP A 81 20.79 -9.77 -41.01
CA ASP A 81 20.28 -10.23 -39.73
C ASP A 81 18.78 -9.94 -39.59
N ALA A 82 18.05 -10.94 -39.11
CA ALA A 82 16.65 -10.86 -38.75
C ALA A 82 16.53 -11.22 -37.26
N ALA A 83 16.24 -10.26 -36.37
CA ALA A 83 16.23 -10.51 -34.93
C ALA A 83 14.84 -10.44 -34.32
N VAL A 84 14.52 -11.45 -33.50
CA VAL A 84 13.40 -11.42 -32.56
C VAL A 84 13.98 -11.06 -31.20
N LEU A 85 13.64 -9.87 -30.68
CA LEU A 85 14.11 -9.44 -29.36
C LEU A 85 13.55 -10.34 -28.25
N LEU A 86 14.29 -10.49 -27.15
CA LEU A 86 13.79 -11.13 -25.95
C LEU A 86 12.56 -10.36 -25.43
N LEU A 87 11.40 -10.99 -25.30
CA LEU A 87 10.13 -10.31 -24.99
C LEU A 87 10.17 -9.52 -23.67
N LYS A 88 10.96 -9.98 -22.71
CA LYS A 88 11.05 -9.40 -21.35
C LYS A 88 12.02 -8.24 -21.25
N THR A 89 13.24 -8.43 -21.73
CA THR A 89 14.34 -7.47 -21.59
C THR A 89 14.50 -6.58 -22.82
N ARG A 90 13.84 -6.95 -23.92
CA ARG A 90 14.01 -6.37 -25.26
C ARG A 90 15.45 -6.31 -25.72
N GLN A 91 16.30 -7.16 -25.14
CA GLN A 91 17.68 -7.29 -25.58
C GLN A 91 17.74 -8.24 -26.75
N ARG A 92 18.64 -7.93 -27.68
CA ARG A 92 18.99 -8.79 -28.79
C ARG A 92 20.00 -9.84 -28.33
N VAL A 93 19.93 -11.02 -28.93
CA VAL A 93 20.96 -12.06 -28.83
C VAL A 93 21.58 -12.21 -30.23
N PRO A 94 22.89 -11.98 -30.40
CA PRO A 94 23.51 -11.96 -31.72
C PRO A 94 23.58 -13.37 -32.33
N ALA A 95 23.60 -13.41 -33.67
CA ALA A 95 23.80 -14.66 -34.41
C ALA A 95 25.30 -15.05 -34.42
N ALA A 96 25.60 -16.33 -34.57
CA ALA A 96 26.96 -16.81 -34.69
C ALA A 96 27.67 -16.17 -35.89
N GLY A 97 28.81 -15.51 -35.61
CA GLY A 97 29.66 -14.92 -36.65
C GLY A 97 29.25 -13.53 -37.13
N GLU A 98 28.19 -12.94 -36.56
CA GLU A 98 27.90 -11.52 -36.75
C GLU A 98 29.05 -10.66 -36.17
N GLN A 99 29.41 -9.57 -36.84
CA GLN A 99 30.54 -8.71 -36.42
C GLN A 99 30.19 -7.22 -36.37
N THR A 100 29.27 -6.75 -37.22
CA THR A 100 29.07 -5.31 -37.48
C THR A 100 27.66 -4.81 -37.26
N GLU A 101 26.69 -5.66 -36.94
CA GLU A 101 25.28 -5.28 -37.18
C GLU A 101 24.68 -4.46 -36.05
N ALA A 102 25.16 -4.65 -34.82
CA ALA A 102 24.91 -3.69 -33.73
C ALA A 102 25.59 -2.32 -33.96
N SER A 103 26.73 -2.30 -34.66
CA SER A 103 27.44 -1.07 -35.02
C SER A 103 28.58 -1.37 -36.00
N THR A 104 28.60 -0.67 -37.13
CA THR A 104 29.69 -0.80 -38.13
C THR A 104 31.06 -0.38 -37.59
N SER A 105 31.10 0.40 -36.50
CA SER A 105 32.33 0.86 -35.85
C SER A 105 32.69 0.10 -34.58
N ARG A 106 31.71 -0.43 -33.85
CA ARG A 106 31.91 -1.02 -32.51
C ARG A 106 31.46 -2.48 -32.39
N GLY A 107 30.79 -3.01 -33.41
CA GLY A 107 30.22 -4.35 -33.43
C GLY A 107 29.39 -4.64 -32.19
N TRP A 108 29.49 -5.89 -31.72
CA TRP A 108 28.77 -6.40 -30.54
C TRP A 108 29.11 -5.71 -29.21
N ALA A 109 30.16 -4.88 -29.18
CA ALA A 109 30.47 -4.15 -27.96
C ALA A 109 29.31 -3.20 -27.58
N VAL A 110 28.50 -2.74 -28.55
CA VAL A 110 27.31 -1.93 -28.25
C VAL A 110 26.26 -2.74 -27.49
N ASP A 111 25.86 -3.89 -28.04
CA ASP A 111 24.86 -4.77 -27.44
C ASP A 111 25.32 -5.33 -26.09
N THR A 112 26.58 -5.77 -26.01
CA THR A 112 27.15 -6.28 -24.76
C THR A 112 27.17 -5.21 -23.67
N ASN A 113 27.54 -3.97 -24.03
CA ASN A 113 27.49 -2.86 -23.07
C ASN A 113 26.05 -2.52 -22.68
N ALA A 114 25.06 -2.65 -23.58
CA ALA A 114 23.65 -2.45 -23.24
C ALA A 114 23.18 -3.51 -22.24
N GLN A 115 23.53 -4.79 -22.45
CA GLN A 115 23.23 -5.87 -21.52
C GLN A 115 23.88 -5.66 -20.15
N PHE A 116 25.15 -5.24 -20.09
CA PHE A 116 25.81 -4.95 -18.82
C PHE A 116 25.20 -3.75 -18.10
N ARG A 117 24.78 -2.71 -18.82
CA ARG A 117 24.03 -1.59 -18.22
C ARG A 117 22.69 -2.05 -17.67
N PHE A 118 21.94 -2.85 -18.42
CA PHE A 118 20.69 -3.43 -17.96
C PHE A 118 20.87 -4.23 -16.66
N ILE A 119 21.92 -5.05 -16.57
CA ILE A 119 22.26 -5.79 -15.34
C ILE A 119 22.60 -4.82 -14.20
N ASN A 120 23.45 -3.83 -14.46
CA ASN A 120 23.85 -2.85 -13.46
C ASN A 120 22.67 -2.03 -12.93
N ASP A 121 21.76 -1.61 -13.81
CA ASP A 121 20.55 -0.87 -13.47
C ASP A 121 19.58 -1.75 -12.67
N GLY A 122 19.45 -3.04 -13.03
CA GLY A 122 18.66 -4.00 -12.26
C GLY A 122 19.20 -4.28 -10.85
N ILE A 123 20.51 -4.17 -10.63
CA ILE A 123 21.11 -4.25 -9.29
C ILE A 123 20.83 -2.96 -8.48
N ALA A 124 20.82 -1.80 -9.15
CA ALA A 124 20.50 -0.52 -8.51
C ALA A 124 19.01 -0.40 -8.15
N ASP A 125 18.13 -1.07 -8.90
CA ASP A 125 16.68 -0.99 -8.74
C ASP A 125 15.97 -2.37 -8.83
N PRO A 126 16.16 -3.25 -7.82
CA PRO A 126 15.66 -4.63 -7.87
C PRO A 126 14.14 -4.77 -7.62
N GLY A 127 13.44 -3.66 -7.37
CA GLY A 127 12.04 -3.67 -6.92
C GLY A 127 10.99 -3.83 -8.02
N THR A 128 11.41 -4.19 -9.24
CA THR A 128 10.56 -4.31 -10.42
C THR A 128 10.45 -5.75 -10.89
N ILE A 129 9.30 -6.10 -11.48
CA ILE A 129 9.04 -7.39 -12.11
C ILE A 129 8.32 -7.20 -13.44
N ILE A 130 8.44 -8.19 -14.33
CA ILE A 130 7.66 -8.25 -15.57
C ILE A 130 6.30 -8.88 -15.26
N VAL A 131 5.25 -8.22 -15.70
CA VAL A 131 3.85 -8.65 -15.56
C VAL A 131 3.15 -8.62 -16.91
N ALA A 132 2.03 -9.34 -17.00
CA ALA A 132 1.12 -9.23 -18.13
C ALA A 132 -0.17 -8.52 -17.69
N ASN A 133 -0.67 -7.59 -18.50
CA ASN A 133 -1.96 -6.96 -18.24
C ASN A 133 -3.09 -7.97 -18.48
N ALA A 134 -3.71 -8.44 -17.40
CA ALA A 134 -4.84 -9.34 -17.40
C ALA A 134 -6.18 -8.63 -17.12
N ASP A 135 -6.17 -7.29 -17.06
CA ASP A 135 -7.38 -6.49 -16.92
C ASP A 135 -8.13 -6.35 -18.25
N THR A 136 -9.34 -5.85 -18.16
CA THR A 136 -10.22 -5.51 -19.28
C THR A 136 -9.79 -4.24 -20.01
N GLY A 137 -8.98 -3.39 -19.38
CA GLY A 137 -8.53 -2.10 -19.91
C GLY A 137 -7.01 -1.96 -19.94
N SER A 138 -6.52 -0.92 -20.63
CA SER A 138 -5.10 -0.59 -20.61
C SER A 138 -4.66 -0.08 -19.24
N LEU A 139 -3.46 -0.48 -18.81
CA LEU A 139 -2.88 -0.05 -17.55
C LEU A 139 -1.84 1.05 -17.80
N ALA A 140 -2.19 2.27 -17.41
CA ALA A 140 -1.27 3.40 -17.48
C ALA A 140 -0.26 3.37 -16.32
N ARG A 141 0.87 4.06 -16.51
CA ARG A 141 1.86 4.31 -15.47
C ARG A 141 1.21 4.94 -14.23
N GLY A 142 1.56 4.46 -13.04
CA GLY A 142 0.99 4.92 -11.77
C GLY A 142 -0.28 4.20 -11.31
N LYS A 143 -0.86 3.33 -12.15
CA LYS A 143 -1.96 2.46 -11.73
C LYS A 143 -1.49 1.43 -10.71
N ILE A 144 -2.34 1.17 -9.72
CA ILE A 144 -2.14 0.17 -8.68
C ILE A 144 -2.82 -1.12 -9.07
N VAL A 145 -2.05 -2.19 -9.03
CA VAL A 145 -2.46 -3.52 -9.48
C VAL A 145 -2.11 -4.58 -8.47
N ARG A 146 -2.79 -5.73 -8.59
CA ARG A 146 -2.53 -6.94 -7.82
C ARG A 146 -2.44 -8.12 -8.77
N THR A 147 -1.77 -9.19 -8.34
CA THR A 147 -1.70 -10.42 -9.13
C THR A 147 -2.98 -11.22 -8.96
N THR A 148 -3.66 -11.53 -10.06
CA THR A 148 -4.94 -12.27 -10.04
C THR A 148 -4.93 -13.53 -10.88
N SER A 149 -3.93 -13.67 -11.75
CA SER A 149 -3.84 -14.76 -12.69
C SER A 149 -2.39 -15.06 -13.04
N GLN A 150 -2.21 -16.07 -13.88
CA GLN A 150 -0.95 -16.40 -14.50
C GLN A 150 -1.14 -16.34 -16.01
N VAL A 151 -0.27 -15.63 -16.71
CA VAL A 151 -0.30 -15.48 -18.17
C VAL A 151 0.85 -16.27 -18.77
N THR A 152 0.55 -17.09 -19.77
CA THR A 152 1.56 -17.80 -20.55
C THR A 152 2.00 -16.93 -21.71
N ILE A 153 3.31 -16.66 -21.80
CA ILE A 153 3.95 -16.05 -22.96
C ILE A 153 4.56 -17.14 -23.83
N LYS A 154 4.72 -16.87 -25.13
CA LYS A 154 5.29 -17.84 -26.08
C LYS A 154 4.53 -19.18 -26.06
N ALA A 155 3.21 -19.13 -25.89
CA ALA A 155 2.36 -20.31 -25.79
C ALA A 155 2.48 -21.19 -27.04
N GLY A 156 2.86 -22.46 -26.85
CA GLY A 156 3.11 -23.41 -27.94
C GLY A 156 4.40 -23.17 -28.72
N LEU A 157 5.24 -22.22 -28.30
CA LEU A 157 6.54 -21.92 -28.91
C LEU A 157 7.68 -22.42 -28.00
N PRO A 158 8.88 -22.70 -28.57
CA PRO A 158 10.07 -22.96 -27.77
C PRO A 158 10.34 -21.84 -26.76
N GLY A 159 10.65 -22.24 -25.52
CA GLY A 159 10.84 -21.28 -24.43
C GLY A 159 9.53 -20.68 -23.91
N GLU A 160 8.41 -21.40 -23.99
CA GLU A 160 7.17 -21.05 -23.28
C GLU A 160 7.43 -20.75 -21.80
N GLU A 161 6.89 -19.64 -21.30
CA GLU A 161 7.12 -19.17 -19.94
C GLU A 161 5.83 -18.64 -19.32
N LYS A 162 5.76 -18.67 -17.99
CA LYS A 162 4.60 -18.24 -17.20
C LYS A 162 4.95 -17.01 -16.39
N LEU A 163 4.09 -16.00 -16.47
CA LEU A 163 4.25 -14.72 -15.79
C LEU A 163 3.05 -14.40 -14.90
N PRO A 164 3.21 -13.54 -13.88
CA PRO A 164 2.09 -12.99 -13.14
C PRO A 164 1.20 -12.13 -14.06
N GLY A 165 -0.10 -12.45 -14.07
CA GLY A 165 -1.13 -11.61 -14.66
C GLY A 165 -1.69 -10.66 -13.61
N VAL A 166 -1.78 -9.37 -13.95
CA VAL A 166 -2.20 -8.33 -13.03
C VAL A 166 -3.47 -7.62 -13.48
N THR A 167 -4.28 -7.21 -12.51
CA THR A 167 -5.48 -6.39 -12.71
C THR A 167 -5.50 -5.23 -11.73
N LEU A 168 -6.28 -4.18 -12.01
CA LEU A 168 -6.45 -3.04 -11.12
C LEU A 168 -6.91 -3.48 -9.73
N ALA A 169 -6.40 -2.77 -8.73
CA ALA A 169 -6.73 -2.96 -7.32
C ALA A 169 -7.41 -1.69 -6.77
N PRO A 170 -8.69 -1.42 -7.10
CA PRO A 170 -9.40 -0.25 -6.58
C PRO A 170 -9.61 -0.36 -5.06
N ALA A 171 -9.47 0.77 -4.37
CA ALA A 171 -9.69 0.87 -2.93
C ALA A 171 -11.16 0.74 -2.51
N THR A 172 -12.11 0.59 -3.44
CA THR A 172 -13.52 0.27 -3.11
C THR A 172 -13.71 -1.16 -2.61
N ILE A 173 -12.76 -2.06 -2.88
CA ILE A 173 -12.81 -3.47 -2.50
C ILE A 173 -11.79 -3.74 -1.40
N GLY A 174 -12.25 -4.02 -0.18
CA GLY A 174 -11.37 -4.24 0.98
C GLY A 174 -10.35 -5.35 0.77
N GLY A 175 -10.77 -6.49 0.20
CA GLY A 175 -9.87 -7.63 -0.07
C GLY A 175 -8.71 -7.31 -1.04
N ASN A 176 -8.83 -6.28 -1.88
CA ASN A 176 -7.70 -5.85 -2.71
C ASN A 176 -6.61 -5.19 -1.87
N MET A 177 -6.98 -4.48 -0.81
CA MET A 177 -6.05 -3.68 0.01
C MET A 177 -5.20 -4.55 0.94
N ASP A 178 -5.64 -5.79 1.19
CA ASP A 178 -4.94 -6.79 2.01
C ASP A 178 -3.92 -7.63 1.22
N GLU A 179 -3.86 -7.46 -0.11
CA GLU A 179 -2.94 -8.18 -0.99
C GLU A 179 -1.63 -7.38 -1.22
N LEU A 180 -0.63 -8.05 -1.82
CA LEU A 180 0.54 -7.37 -2.35
C LEU A 180 0.13 -6.47 -3.51
N LEU A 181 0.42 -5.18 -3.37
CA LEU A 181 0.14 -4.18 -4.39
C LEU A 181 1.40 -3.84 -5.17
N MET A 182 1.21 -3.51 -6.44
CA MET A 182 2.27 -3.05 -7.32
C MET A 182 1.83 -1.78 -8.03
N VAL A 183 2.78 -0.93 -8.38
CA VAL A 183 2.55 0.23 -9.25
C VAL A 183 3.08 -0.05 -10.65
N ILE A 184 2.32 0.28 -11.68
CA ILE A 184 2.74 0.15 -13.07
C ILE A 184 3.77 1.22 -13.42
N GLU A 185 4.91 0.80 -13.99
CA GLU A 185 5.95 1.68 -14.53
C GLU A 185 5.74 1.97 -16.03
N GLY A 186 5.15 1.03 -16.77
CA GLY A 186 4.85 1.16 -18.18
C GLY A 186 5.02 -0.15 -18.94
N ASP A 187 4.88 -0.11 -20.25
CA ASP A 187 5.20 -1.24 -21.14
C ASP A 187 6.72 -1.53 -21.20
N VAL A 188 7.08 -2.69 -21.73
CA VAL A 188 8.48 -3.10 -21.90
C VAL A 188 9.19 -2.40 -23.07
N LEU A 189 8.48 -1.58 -23.86
CA LEU A 189 8.94 -1.00 -25.13
C LEU A 189 9.36 0.47 -24.99
N SER A 190 8.47 1.28 -24.43
CA SER A 190 8.50 2.74 -24.50
C SER A 190 8.18 3.42 -23.16
N GLY A 191 7.81 2.66 -22.13
CA GLY A 191 7.24 3.18 -20.89
C GLY A 191 5.80 3.69 -21.06
N ALA A 192 5.13 3.33 -22.16
CA ALA A 192 3.74 3.71 -22.42
C ALA A 192 2.76 2.86 -21.60
N SER A 193 1.46 3.10 -21.76
CA SER A 193 0.43 2.27 -21.13
C SER A 193 0.46 0.83 -21.67
N ILE A 194 0.27 -0.14 -20.78
CA ILE A 194 0.28 -1.56 -21.12
C ILE A 194 -1.07 -1.91 -21.73
N ALA A 195 -1.10 -2.31 -23.00
CA ALA A 195 -2.31 -2.82 -23.65
C ALA A 195 -2.79 -4.13 -23.00
N VAL A 196 -4.07 -4.49 -23.18
CA VAL A 196 -4.60 -5.77 -22.67
C VAL A 196 -3.82 -6.94 -23.28
N GLY A 197 -3.38 -7.89 -22.44
CA GLY A 197 -2.57 -9.03 -22.83
C GLY A 197 -1.09 -8.71 -23.12
N ALA A 198 -0.69 -7.43 -23.12
CA ALA A 198 0.69 -7.04 -23.34
C ALA A 198 1.52 -7.13 -22.05
N LEU A 199 2.84 -7.14 -22.24
CA LEU A 199 3.81 -7.16 -21.15
C LEU A 199 4.14 -5.74 -20.70
N GLY A 200 4.34 -5.60 -19.40
CA GLY A 200 4.85 -4.38 -18.81
C GLY A 200 5.62 -4.63 -17.54
N ILE A 201 6.07 -3.52 -16.96
CA ILE A 201 6.90 -3.50 -15.77
C ILE A 201 6.04 -3.00 -14.62
N ALA A 202 6.04 -3.74 -13.53
CA ALA A 202 5.38 -3.36 -12.28
C ALA A 202 6.39 -3.35 -11.14
N ARG A 203 6.25 -2.37 -10.25
CA ARG A 203 7.09 -2.19 -9.07
C ARG A 203 6.34 -2.61 -7.82
N PHE A 204 6.92 -3.50 -7.04
CA PHE A 204 6.37 -3.92 -5.74
C PHE A 204 7.04 -3.18 -4.56
N ILE A 205 8.25 -2.65 -4.76
CA ILE A 205 8.97 -1.86 -3.75
C ILE A 205 10.00 -0.91 -4.40
N GLY A 206 10.42 0.13 -3.68
CA GLY A 206 11.51 1.02 -4.07
C GLY A 206 11.05 2.33 -4.70
N ARG A 207 11.96 3.04 -5.38
CA ARG A 207 11.71 4.38 -5.90
C ARG A 207 10.87 4.33 -7.19
N PHE A 208 9.66 4.86 -7.14
CA PHE A 208 8.84 5.19 -8.30
C PHE A 208 9.09 6.68 -8.66
N GLY A 209 9.93 6.91 -9.66
CA GLY A 209 10.44 8.25 -10.00
C GLY A 209 9.52 9.08 -10.90
N THR A 210 9.64 10.40 -10.82
CA THR A 210 8.98 11.44 -11.63
C THR A 210 7.55 11.06 -12.05
N PHE A 211 6.61 11.19 -11.14
CA PHE A 211 5.19 10.96 -11.41
C PHE A 211 4.37 12.21 -11.13
N ALA A 212 3.45 12.57 -12.03
CA ALA A 212 2.59 13.73 -11.90
C ALA A 212 1.46 13.49 -10.88
N LEU A 213 1.81 13.36 -9.60
CA LEU A 213 0.87 13.17 -8.49
C LEU A 213 0.09 14.46 -8.16
N GLY A 214 0.60 15.62 -8.57
CA GLY A 214 -0.02 16.93 -8.31
C GLY A 214 0.46 17.55 -7.00
N LEU A 215 -0.41 17.62 -5.99
CA LEU A 215 -0.10 18.21 -4.68
C LEU A 215 0.65 17.22 -3.76
N GLY A 216 1.14 17.70 -2.61
CA GLY A 216 1.86 16.88 -1.62
C GLY A 216 3.31 17.34 -1.40
N ASN A 217 3.82 17.16 -0.18
CA ASN A 217 5.15 17.50 0.30
C ASN A 217 6.01 16.26 0.55
N VAL A 218 7.33 16.44 0.61
CA VAL A 218 8.25 15.38 1.03
C VAL A 218 7.87 14.90 2.42
N GLY A 219 7.76 13.58 2.59
CA GLY A 219 7.30 12.91 3.80
C GLY A 219 5.79 12.59 3.81
N ASP A 220 4.98 13.19 2.94
CA ASP A 220 3.54 12.91 2.91
C ASP A 220 3.29 11.46 2.45
N SER A 221 2.31 10.82 3.10
CA SER A 221 1.84 9.49 2.74
C SER A 221 1.17 9.47 1.36
N VAL A 222 1.38 8.39 0.62
CA VAL A 222 0.72 8.12 -0.65
C VAL A 222 -0.16 6.89 -0.52
N PHE A 223 -1.39 6.99 -1.02
CA PHE A 223 -2.46 6.01 -0.90
C PHE A 223 -2.91 5.47 -2.25
N VAL A 224 -3.68 4.40 -2.21
CA VAL A 224 -4.52 3.95 -3.33
C VAL A 224 -5.88 4.63 -3.23
N ASN A 225 -6.37 5.19 -4.34
CA ASN A 225 -7.74 5.71 -4.42
C ASN A 225 -8.73 4.66 -4.96
N ASP A 226 -10.01 5.04 -5.01
CA ASP A 226 -11.09 4.17 -5.48
C ASP A 226 -11.04 3.81 -6.96
N SER A 227 -10.22 4.50 -7.75
CA SER A 227 -9.95 4.24 -9.17
C SER A 227 -8.62 3.50 -9.40
N ALA A 228 -8.03 2.96 -8.33
CA ALA A 228 -6.75 2.27 -8.34
C ALA A 228 -5.58 3.15 -8.84
N ASP A 229 -5.59 4.44 -8.53
CA ASP A 229 -4.48 5.36 -8.78
C ASP A 229 -3.70 5.65 -7.49
N LEU A 230 -2.41 5.96 -7.67
CA LEU A 230 -1.64 6.67 -6.64
C LEU A 230 -2.28 8.03 -6.35
N SER A 231 -2.46 8.34 -5.07
CA SER A 231 -3.17 9.53 -4.62
C SER A 231 -2.62 10.02 -3.27
N THR A 232 -2.70 11.32 -3.01
CA THR A 232 -2.46 11.90 -1.67
C THR A 232 -3.68 11.79 -0.76
N THR A 233 -4.85 11.49 -1.33
CA THR A 233 -6.10 11.23 -0.60
C THR A 233 -6.39 9.73 -0.59
N PRO A 234 -6.71 9.12 0.57
CA PRO A 234 -7.09 7.71 0.63
C PRO A 234 -8.41 7.43 -0.08
N GLY A 235 -8.55 6.23 -0.64
CA GLY A 235 -9.85 5.69 -1.08
C GLY A 235 -10.71 5.17 0.07
N THR A 236 -11.83 4.53 -0.29
CA THR A 236 -12.85 3.97 0.61
C THR A 236 -12.24 3.01 1.63
N ASN A 237 -11.45 2.02 1.17
CA ASN A 237 -10.64 1.18 2.04
C ASN A 237 -9.23 1.77 2.07
N ARG A 238 -8.87 2.33 3.22
CA ARG A 238 -7.65 3.09 3.37
C ARG A 238 -6.42 2.18 3.27
N ARG A 239 -5.54 2.48 2.32
CA ARG A 239 -4.29 1.75 2.09
C ARG A 239 -3.17 2.69 1.70
N GLN A 240 -2.22 2.90 2.61
CA GLN A 240 -0.97 3.58 2.29
C GLN A 240 -0.03 2.64 1.53
N VAL A 241 0.54 3.09 0.43
CA VAL A 241 1.46 2.31 -0.42
C VAL A 241 2.81 2.99 -0.61
N GLY A 242 3.04 4.11 0.05
CA GLY A 242 4.32 4.80 -0.01
C GLY A 242 4.37 6.14 0.71
N SER A 243 5.44 6.86 0.46
CA SER A 243 5.61 8.26 0.88
C SER A 243 6.38 9.05 -0.17
N ILE A 244 6.17 10.37 -0.20
CA ILE A 244 6.87 11.25 -1.14
C ILE A 244 8.31 11.47 -0.67
N MET A 245 9.28 11.18 -1.54
CA MET A 245 10.71 11.31 -1.31
C MET A 245 11.26 12.67 -1.79
N ASP A 246 10.77 13.13 -2.94
CA ASP A 246 11.19 14.39 -3.55
C ASP A 246 10.04 15.01 -4.34
N LYS A 247 10.12 16.33 -4.58
CA LYS A 247 9.14 17.08 -5.37
C LYS A 247 9.79 18.08 -6.31
N THR A 248 9.33 18.07 -7.56
CA THR A 248 9.67 19.10 -8.56
C THR A 248 8.39 19.55 -9.26
N GLY A 249 7.90 20.76 -8.97
CA GLY A 249 6.63 21.24 -9.52
C GLY A 249 5.45 20.34 -9.14
N ALA A 250 4.73 19.80 -10.13
CA ALA A 250 3.65 18.82 -9.94
C ALA A 250 4.13 17.35 -9.87
N ASN A 251 5.42 17.12 -10.13
CA ASN A 251 6.00 15.78 -10.13
C ASN A 251 6.51 15.41 -8.75
N ARG A 252 6.37 14.12 -8.40
CA ARG A 252 6.82 13.52 -7.15
C ARG A 252 7.62 12.27 -7.44
N ASP A 253 8.67 12.08 -6.65
CA ASP A 253 9.32 10.79 -6.49
C ASP A 253 8.71 10.12 -5.27
N ILE A 254 8.30 8.87 -5.42
CA ILE A 254 7.57 8.14 -4.39
C ILE A 254 8.41 6.95 -3.96
N TRP A 255 8.63 6.79 -2.66
CA TRP A 255 9.08 5.52 -2.12
C TRP A 255 7.87 4.59 -2.04
N PHE A 256 7.77 3.67 -2.99
CA PHE A 256 6.69 2.69 -3.06
C PHE A 256 7.02 1.48 -2.19
N ALA A 257 6.03 1.00 -1.44
CA ALA A 257 6.13 -0.14 -0.55
C ALA A 257 4.80 -0.91 -0.56
N GLY A 258 4.54 -1.64 -1.65
CA GLY A 258 3.29 -2.37 -1.83
C GLY A 258 3.19 -3.68 -1.05
N THR A 259 4.31 -4.13 -0.45
CA THR A 259 4.41 -5.36 0.36
C THR A 259 3.92 -5.20 1.80
N GLN A 260 3.97 -4.00 2.36
CA GLN A 260 3.68 -3.78 3.78
C GLN A 260 2.21 -3.40 3.93
N GLY A 261 1.33 -4.37 4.21
CA GLY A 261 -0.11 -4.19 4.47
C GLY A 261 -0.38 -3.21 5.63
N GLY A 262 -1.39 -2.35 5.48
CA GLY A 262 -1.87 -1.46 6.54
C GLY A 262 -1.52 0.03 6.38
N ASP A 263 -2.20 0.85 7.18
CA ASP A 263 -1.80 2.22 7.48
C ASP A 263 -0.52 2.19 8.28
N ASN A 264 0.63 2.10 7.61
CA ASN A 264 1.85 2.58 8.22
C ASN A 264 1.78 4.10 8.25
N ALA A 265 1.00 4.62 9.20
CA ALA A 265 1.43 5.81 9.89
C ALA A 265 2.94 5.65 10.18
N PRO A 266 3.73 6.73 10.25
CA PRO A 266 4.90 6.68 11.10
C PRO A 266 4.38 6.26 12.46
N ILE A 267 4.43 4.97 12.77
CA ILE A 267 4.44 4.52 14.13
C ILE A 267 5.76 5.10 14.59
N ASP A 268 5.69 6.29 15.17
CA ASP A 268 6.75 6.78 16.03
C ASP A 268 7.10 5.59 16.93
N PRO A 269 8.34 5.07 16.90
CA PRO A 269 8.72 3.94 17.74
C PRO A 269 8.56 4.26 19.24
N ALA A 270 8.22 5.49 19.60
CA ALA A 270 7.73 5.86 20.92
C ALA A 270 6.45 5.13 21.38
N TYR A 271 5.66 4.51 20.50
CA TYR A 271 4.45 3.78 20.90
C TYR A 271 4.26 2.44 20.16
N VAL A 272 5.20 1.52 20.34
CA VAL A 272 4.94 0.08 20.16
C VAL A 272 5.28 -0.63 21.45
N VAL A 273 4.26 -0.94 22.26
CA VAL A 273 4.41 -1.91 23.35
C VAL A 273 4.23 -3.30 22.74
N PHE A 274 5.31 -4.07 22.61
CA PHE A 274 5.23 -5.48 22.28
C PHE A 274 4.58 -6.24 23.44
N GLY A 275 3.45 -6.88 23.18
CA GLY A 275 2.93 -7.97 24.01
C GLY A 275 3.08 -9.29 23.26
N SER A 276 3.71 -10.29 23.88
CA SER A 276 3.73 -11.67 23.38
C SER A 276 2.29 -12.18 23.20
N PRO A 277 1.95 -12.86 22.07
CA PRO A 277 0.59 -13.30 21.81
C PRO A 277 0.28 -14.56 22.63
N GLY A 278 -0.27 -14.34 23.81
CA GLY A 278 -0.86 -15.37 24.65
C GLY A 278 -2.08 -14.79 25.35
N THR A 279 -3.25 -14.96 24.73
CA THR A 279 -4.60 -14.68 25.27
C THR A 279 -4.85 -13.26 25.79
N LEU A 280 -5.30 -12.36 24.91
CA LEU A 280 -6.05 -11.16 25.33
C LEU A 280 -7.28 -10.98 24.43
N PRO A 281 -8.48 -11.39 24.89
CA PRO A 281 -9.73 -11.18 24.14
C PRO A 281 -10.33 -9.77 24.35
N ASN A 282 -9.52 -8.73 24.63
CA ASN A 282 -10.00 -7.34 24.84
C ASN A 282 -8.84 -6.33 24.66
N ALA A 283 -8.51 -5.96 23.42
CA ALA A 283 -7.61 -4.84 23.18
C ALA A 283 -8.39 -3.51 23.31
N ASN A 284 -8.22 -2.82 24.44
CA ASN A 284 -8.80 -1.49 24.66
C ASN A 284 -7.93 -0.42 23.99
N ARG A 285 -8.49 0.26 22.99
CA ARG A 285 -7.87 1.37 22.26
C ARG A 285 -8.11 2.68 23.02
N ILE A 286 -7.05 3.44 23.25
CA ILE A 286 -7.08 4.78 23.86
C ILE A 286 -6.78 5.80 22.77
N ASP A 287 -7.79 6.50 22.27
CA ASP A 287 -7.61 7.63 21.34
C ASP A 287 -7.77 8.95 22.11
N GLY A 288 -6.65 9.63 22.34
CA GLY A 288 -6.62 11.01 22.84
C GLY A 288 -5.87 11.89 21.85
N LEU A 289 -6.61 12.64 21.03
CA LEU A 289 -6.04 13.63 20.12
C LEU A 289 -5.48 14.80 20.93
N ASN A 290 -4.16 14.95 20.95
CA ASN A 290 -3.51 16.16 21.47
C ASN A 290 -3.69 17.29 20.45
N ALA A 291 -4.85 17.95 20.46
CA ALA A 291 -5.04 19.20 19.75
C ALA A 291 -4.88 20.36 20.74
N THR A 292 -3.77 21.08 20.62
CA THR A 292 -3.63 22.45 21.15
C THR A 292 -4.87 23.26 20.74
N GLY A 293 -5.79 23.51 21.68
CA GLY A 293 -6.98 24.35 21.48
C GLY A 293 -8.37 23.69 21.59
N ALA A 294 -8.53 22.48 22.13
CA ALA A 294 -9.87 21.92 22.37
C ALA A 294 -10.55 22.58 23.60
N ILE A 295 -11.64 23.34 23.36
CA ILE A 295 -12.37 24.10 24.40
C ILE A 295 -13.64 23.36 24.88
N ASN A 296 -13.98 22.16 24.39
CA ASN A 296 -15.22 21.48 24.78
C ASN A 296 -15.03 19.98 25.03
N ASN A 297 -15.62 19.53 26.15
CA ASN A 297 -15.70 18.18 26.72
C ASN A 297 -15.55 17.02 25.71
N ILE A 298 -14.56 16.15 25.96
CA ILE A 298 -14.38 14.88 25.23
C ILE A 298 -15.10 13.77 26.05
N PRO A 299 -16.17 13.15 25.55
CA PRO A 299 -16.87 12.08 26.26
C PRO A 299 -16.09 10.75 26.19
N TYR A 300 -16.05 10.02 27.31
CA TYR A 300 -15.43 8.69 27.43
C TYR A 300 -16.46 7.69 27.99
N THR A 301 -16.55 6.49 27.42
CA THR A 301 -17.47 5.42 27.89
C THR A 301 -16.67 4.23 28.42
N PHE A 302 -16.86 3.88 29.69
CA PHE A 302 -16.25 2.69 30.29
C PHE A 302 -17.26 1.53 30.29
N ARG A 303 -16.91 0.37 29.71
CA ARG A 303 -17.57 -0.91 30.03
C ARG A 303 -16.55 -1.82 30.70
N ALA A 304 -16.81 -2.17 31.96
CA ALA A 304 -15.98 -3.09 32.72
C ALA A 304 -16.59 -4.50 32.70
N ALA A 305 -15.74 -5.50 32.41
CA ALA A 305 -15.89 -6.84 32.97
C ALA A 305 -14.62 -7.11 33.80
N ASP A 306 -14.86 -7.34 35.09
CA ASP A 306 -14.01 -7.84 36.19
C ASP A 306 -12.77 -7.08 36.76
N LEU A 307 -13.00 -6.61 38.01
CA LEU A 307 -12.28 -6.81 39.29
C LEU A 307 -10.74 -6.72 39.40
N THR A 308 -10.06 -5.87 38.63
CA THR A 308 -8.76 -5.35 39.06
C THR A 308 -8.74 -3.83 39.11
N THR A 309 -8.54 -3.29 40.31
CA THR A 309 -8.58 -1.84 40.59
C THR A 309 -7.44 -1.14 39.87
N VAL A 310 -7.74 -0.39 38.82
CA VAL A 310 -6.79 0.54 38.19
C VAL A 310 -6.97 1.91 38.83
N ALA A 311 -5.89 2.46 39.39
CA ALA A 311 -5.91 3.78 39.98
C ALA A 311 -6.20 4.85 38.91
N LEU A 312 -7.36 5.49 39.00
CA LEU A 312 -7.70 6.66 38.21
C LEU A 312 -7.01 7.88 38.84
N VAL A 313 -5.93 8.37 38.25
CA VAL A 313 -5.23 9.57 38.76
C VAL A 313 -5.88 10.82 38.17
N ALA A 314 -6.84 11.41 38.89
CA ALA A 314 -7.35 12.74 38.58
C ALA A 314 -6.31 13.79 39.04
N LYS A 315 -5.76 14.57 38.10
CA LYS A 315 -4.87 15.70 38.41
C LYS A 315 -5.67 17.00 38.42
N ARG A 316 -5.38 17.87 39.39
CA ARG A 316 -5.98 19.20 39.54
C ARG A 316 -5.53 20.11 38.39
N PHE A 317 -6.41 20.40 37.44
CA PHE A 317 -6.22 21.50 36.49
C PHE A 317 -6.97 22.72 37.02
N SER A 318 -6.35 23.57 37.83
CA SER A 318 -7.03 24.79 38.30
C SER A 318 -6.29 26.05 37.87
N SER A 319 -6.90 26.76 36.93
CA SER A 319 -7.18 28.20 37.09
C SER A 319 -8.58 28.62 36.60
N SER A 320 -9.35 27.74 35.95
CA SER A 320 -10.61 28.12 35.29
C SER A 320 -11.89 27.86 36.08
N GLY A 321 -11.83 27.32 37.30
CA GLY A 321 -13.02 27.08 38.13
C GLY A 321 -13.95 25.97 37.64
N ALA A 322 -13.50 25.12 36.71
CA ALA A 322 -14.27 23.99 36.19
C ALA A 322 -14.15 22.74 37.08
N ASP A 323 -15.20 21.91 37.05
CA ASP A 323 -15.28 20.65 37.79
C ASP A 323 -14.33 19.59 37.17
N PRO A 324 -13.46 18.93 37.95
CA PRO A 324 -12.52 17.93 37.45
C PRO A 324 -13.17 16.66 36.89
N PHE A 325 -14.39 16.33 37.31
CA PHE A 325 -15.12 15.16 36.81
C PHE A 325 -16.63 15.38 36.88
N GLN A 326 -17.34 15.08 35.80
CA GLN A 326 -18.79 15.12 35.73
C GLN A 326 -19.33 13.87 35.02
N VAL A 327 -20.42 13.33 35.53
CA VAL A 327 -21.24 12.30 34.88
C VAL A 327 -22.46 12.98 34.30
N HIS A 328 -22.73 12.76 33.01
CA HIS A 328 -23.86 13.34 32.30
C HIS A 328 -24.85 12.25 31.89
N ASP A 329 -26.13 12.60 31.71
CA ASP A 329 -27.07 11.76 30.96
C ASP A 329 -26.85 11.89 29.44
N GLU A 330 -27.58 11.10 28.65
CA GLU A 330 -27.47 11.08 27.19
C GLU A 330 -27.86 12.40 26.52
N ILE A 331 -28.51 13.32 27.24
CA ILE A 331 -28.93 14.64 26.74
C ILE A 331 -28.10 15.80 27.33
N GLY A 332 -27.06 15.50 28.12
CA GLY A 332 -26.08 16.47 28.63
C GLY A 332 -26.39 17.07 30.01
N THR A 333 -27.34 16.51 30.76
CA THR A 333 -27.62 16.93 32.15
C THR A 333 -26.58 16.32 33.09
N VAL A 334 -25.97 17.13 33.96
CA VAL A 334 -25.03 16.63 34.98
C VAL A 334 -25.78 15.84 36.06
N LEU A 335 -25.47 14.55 36.19
CA LEU A 335 -26.04 13.64 37.18
C LEU A 335 -25.20 13.58 38.47
N ALA A 336 -23.87 13.62 38.33
CA ALA A 336 -22.94 13.66 39.45
C ALA A 336 -21.67 14.41 39.07
N ARG A 337 -20.99 15.02 40.06
CA ARG A 337 -19.69 15.67 39.83
C ARG A 337 -18.79 15.63 41.04
N PHE A 338 -17.49 15.67 40.80
CA PHE A 338 -16.52 16.17 41.77
C PHE A 338 -16.23 17.62 41.40
N ASP A 339 -16.42 18.53 42.33
CA ASP A 339 -16.13 19.95 42.08
C ASP A 339 -14.64 20.29 42.25
N LYS A 340 -14.30 21.57 41.99
CA LYS A 340 -12.93 22.09 42.09
C LYS A 340 -12.31 22.02 43.49
N ASP A 341 -13.15 21.89 44.52
CA ASP A 341 -12.74 21.83 45.93
C ASP A 341 -12.67 20.37 46.42
N GLY A 342 -13.11 19.41 45.58
CA GLY A 342 -13.05 17.97 45.85
C GLY A 342 -14.37 17.40 46.37
N ASP A 343 -15.43 18.21 46.41
CA ASP A 343 -16.73 17.81 46.95
C ASP A 343 -17.51 16.99 45.92
N LEU A 344 -18.14 15.92 46.39
CA LEU A 344 -19.00 15.05 45.57
C LEU A 344 -20.44 15.55 45.60
N PHE A 345 -20.99 15.87 44.44
CA PHE A 345 -22.40 16.22 44.28
C PHE A 345 -23.16 15.18 43.47
N ALA A 346 -24.34 14.81 43.93
CA ALA A 346 -25.38 14.15 43.12
C ALA A 346 -26.43 15.20 42.75
N LEU A 347 -26.56 15.51 41.47
CA LEU A 347 -27.40 16.60 40.95
C LEU A 347 -28.69 16.10 40.28
N GLY A 348 -28.78 14.80 40.00
CA GLY A 348 -29.90 14.21 39.24
C GLY A 348 -30.40 12.84 39.74
N GLY A 349 -30.10 12.42 40.97
CA GLY A 349 -30.57 11.13 41.49
C GLY A 349 -30.20 10.84 42.95
N THR A 350 -30.61 9.66 43.44
CA THR A 350 -30.26 9.14 44.77
C THR A 350 -28.95 8.35 44.69
N PHE A 351 -27.95 8.73 45.50
CA PHE A 351 -26.76 7.90 45.70
C PHE A 351 -27.08 6.79 46.71
N THR A 352 -27.07 5.53 46.26
CA THR A 352 -27.42 4.35 47.08
C THR A 352 -26.21 3.54 47.55
N GLY A 353 -24.99 4.07 47.41
CA GLY A 353 -23.75 3.43 47.85
C GLY A 353 -23.22 3.97 49.19
N ASP A 354 -22.32 3.21 49.82
CA ASP A 354 -21.58 3.65 51.01
C ASP A 354 -20.36 4.49 50.60
N LEU A 355 -20.13 5.60 51.29
CA LEU A 355 -18.89 6.37 51.16
C LEU A 355 -17.85 5.81 52.14
N LEU A 356 -16.98 4.93 51.66
CA LEU A 356 -15.96 4.25 52.47
C LEU A 356 -14.57 4.89 52.30
N ALA A 357 -13.98 5.40 53.38
CA ALA A 357 -12.56 5.75 53.40
C ALA A 357 -11.72 4.50 53.72
N VAL A 358 -11.11 3.90 52.70
CA VAL A 358 -10.18 2.78 52.90
C VAL A 358 -8.79 3.37 53.16
N ASN A 359 -8.31 3.29 54.40
CA ASN A 359 -6.98 3.77 54.81
C ASN A 359 -6.80 5.31 54.71
N GLY A 360 -7.86 6.08 55.02
CA GLY A 360 -7.83 7.54 55.10
C GLY A 360 -8.86 8.09 56.09
N THR A 361 -8.73 9.36 56.45
CA THR A 361 -9.67 10.08 57.35
C THR A 361 -10.43 11.14 56.57
N PHE A 362 -11.74 11.26 56.80
CA PHE A 362 -12.50 12.44 56.36
C PHE A 362 -12.10 13.62 57.24
N THR A 363 -11.49 14.65 56.66
CA THR A 363 -11.02 15.84 57.41
C THR A 363 -12.09 16.95 57.52
N SER A 364 -13.25 16.75 56.90
CA SER A 364 -14.39 17.66 56.88
C SER A 364 -15.69 16.88 57.14
N GLY A 365 -16.74 17.58 57.56
CA GLY A 365 -18.03 16.98 57.84
C GLY A 365 -18.75 16.45 56.59
N LEU A 366 -19.52 15.37 56.73
CA LEU A 366 -20.40 14.88 55.67
C LEU A 366 -21.67 15.73 55.66
N ARG A 367 -21.85 16.51 54.59
CA ARG A 367 -23.07 17.32 54.38
C ARG A 367 -24.09 16.53 53.59
N VAL A 368 -25.27 16.31 54.18
CA VAL A 368 -26.41 15.73 53.48
C VAL A 368 -27.48 16.81 53.32
N GLY A 369 -27.87 17.10 52.08
CA GLY A 369 -28.84 18.13 51.76
C GLY A 369 -29.62 17.81 50.48
N PHE A 370 -30.83 18.37 50.36
CA PHE A 370 -31.61 18.33 49.12
C PHE A 370 -31.57 19.70 48.44
N ALA A 371 -31.41 19.71 47.11
CA ALA A 371 -31.50 20.90 46.26
C ALA A 371 -30.64 22.10 46.73
N GLY A 372 -29.41 21.83 47.19
CA GLY A 372 -28.48 22.87 47.63
C GLY A 372 -28.76 23.46 49.02
N THR A 373 -29.73 22.92 49.77
CA THR A 373 -30.00 23.32 51.16
C THR A 373 -29.50 22.22 52.11
N PRO A 374 -28.57 22.50 53.04
CA PRO A 374 -28.13 21.52 54.03
C PRO A 374 -29.30 21.10 54.92
N ILE A 375 -29.49 19.79 55.12
CA ILE A 375 -30.51 19.26 56.06
C ILE A 375 -29.81 18.79 57.35
N ALA A 376 -28.55 18.38 57.26
CA ALA A 376 -27.68 18.15 58.42
C ALA A 376 -26.20 18.31 58.06
N ASP A 377 -25.42 18.85 59.00
CA ASP A 377 -23.96 18.84 59.00
C ASP A 377 -23.52 17.69 59.92
N VAL A 378 -22.92 16.61 59.39
CA VAL A 378 -22.29 15.59 60.23
C VAL A 378 -20.89 16.09 60.57
N LEU A 379 -20.76 16.77 61.72
CA LEU A 379 -19.48 17.23 62.22
C LEU A 379 -18.85 16.11 63.07
N GLN A 380 -17.68 15.61 62.65
CA GLN A 380 -16.89 14.75 63.53
C GLN A 380 -16.28 15.62 64.64
N VAL A 381 -16.87 15.59 65.83
CA VAL A 381 -16.32 16.23 67.03
C VAL A 381 -15.83 15.14 67.98
N GLY A 382 -14.55 14.79 67.89
CA GLY A 382 -13.95 13.75 68.74
C GLY A 382 -14.37 12.32 68.38
N ASP A 383 -14.02 11.38 69.26
CA ASP A 383 -13.91 9.96 68.94
C ASP A 383 -15.22 9.16 68.87
N ALA A 384 -16.41 9.70 69.11
CA ALA A 384 -17.63 8.86 69.05
C ALA A 384 -19.02 9.51 68.89
N ASP A 385 -19.20 10.83 68.76
CA ASP A 385 -20.57 11.40 68.79
C ASP A 385 -21.04 12.00 67.46
N PHE A 386 -22.23 11.56 67.01
CA PHE A 386 -22.92 12.00 65.80
C PHE A 386 -24.07 12.93 66.17
N MET A 387 -23.91 14.24 65.98
CA MET A 387 -25.00 15.21 66.18
C MET A 387 -25.61 15.63 64.84
N LEU A 388 -26.94 15.52 64.73
CA LEU A 388 -27.74 16.12 63.66
C LEU A 388 -28.42 17.38 64.21
N ASP A 389 -27.96 18.58 63.83
CA ASP A 389 -28.72 19.81 64.09
C ASP A 389 -29.74 20.00 62.96
N GLY A 390 -31.02 19.78 63.26
CA GLY A 390 -32.11 19.84 62.29
C GLY A 390 -33.34 20.52 62.87
N SER A 391 -33.63 21.75 62.43
CA SER A 391 -34.99 22.32 62.45
C SER A 391 -35.89 21.47 61.55
N VAL A 392 -36.69 20.62 62.18
CA VAL A 392 -37.57 19.62 61.56
C VAL A 392 -38.59 20.26 60.60
N ILE A 393 -38.52 19.92 59.31
CA ILE A 393 -39.69 19.99 58.41
C ILE A 393 -39.86 18.62 57.74
N ASN A 394 -40.89 17.92 58.22
CA ASN A 394 -41.54 16.72 57.67
C ASN A 394 -40.74 15.40 57.68
N THR A 395 -41.18 14.54 58.61
CA THR A 395 -40.95 13.10 58.77
C THR A 395 -40.35 12.34 57.58
N PRO A 396 -39.14 11.79 57.77
CA PRO A 396 -38.89 10.40 57.43
C PRO A 396 -38.50 9.62 58.70
N THR A 397 -39.11 8.46 58.90
CA THR A 397 -38.64 7.49 59.90
C THR A 397 -37.25 6.99 59.48
N LEU A 398 -36.20 7.43 60.20
CA LEU A 398 -34.88 6.80 60.14
C LEU A 398 -34.85 5.65 61.14
N ASN A 399 -34.79 4.41 60.65
CA ASN A 399 -34.51 3.25 61.48
C ASN A 399 -33.00 3.14 61.68
N PHE A 400 -32.52 3.35 62.90
CA PHE A 400 -31.18 2.98 63.30
C PHE A 400 -31.22 1.57 63.91
N ASP A 401 -30.58 0.60 63.27
CA ASP A 401 -30.40 -0.74 63.84
C ASP A 401 -29.08 -0.76 64.62
N PHE A 402 -29.13 -0.43 65.90
CA PHE A 402 -27.96 -0.44 66.78
C PHE A 402 -27.72 -1.88 67.26
N THR A 403 -26.69 -2.53 66.73
CA THR A 403 -26.35 -3.92 67.11
C THR A 403 -25.51 -4.03 68.39
N ASN A 404 -25.14 -2.93 69.03
CA ASN A 404 -24.48 -2.96 70.34
C ASN A 404 -25.01 -1.87 71.26
N SER A 405 -25.18 -2.25 72.53
CA SER A 405 -25.71 -1.44 73.60
C SER A 405 -24.73 -0.34 73.98
N ASP A 406 -24.81 0.82 73.33
CA ASP A 406 -24.24 2.05 73.87
C ASP A 406 -25.28 3.18 73.81
N HIS A 407 -25.23 3.98 74.87
CA HIS A 407 -26.23 4.96 75.31
C HIS A 407 -26.68 5.95 74.24
N ILE A 408 -27.98 6.27 74.26
CA ILE A 408 -28.54 7.49 73.66
C ILE A 408 -28.84 8.43 74.83
N GLU A 409 -28.23 9.62 74.84
CA GLU A 409 -28.65 10.74 75.70
C GLU A 409 -29.56 11.70 74.90
#